data_AF-A0A951CKY2-F1
#
_entry.id   AF-A0A951CKY2-F1
#
_cell.length_a   1.000
_cell.length_b   1.000
_cell.length_c   1.000
_cell.angle_alpha   90.00
_cell.angle_beta   90.00
_cell.angle_gamma   90.00
#
_symmetry.space_group_name_H-M   'P 1'
#
loop_
_entity.id
_entity.type
_entity.pdbx_description
1 polymer ?
#
loop_
_entity_poly.entity_id
_entity_poly.type
_entity_poly.pdbx_seq_one_letter_code
_entity_poly.pdbx_strand_id
1 'polypeptide(L)'
;RDVVSAGATQSSTGPATLVSPVSPDTAAKVTKMMVAVVERGTGTPAQLPHVAVAGKTGTATNPRGRSHAWFVAFAPAENPRVAVAIVVENVGYGATYAAPIARDVIRTALSDGT
;
A
#
# COMPACT_ATOMS: atom_id res chain seq x y z
N ARG A 1 -11.32 11.57 -19.26
CA ARG A 1 -12.41 10.83 -19.95
C ARG A 1 -11.77 10.27 -21.20
N ASP A 2 -11.27 9.04 -21.13
CA ASP A 2 -10.70 8.36 -22.30
C ASP A 2 -11.84 7.58 -22.96
N VAL A 3 -12.29 8.05 -24.12
CA VAL A 3 -13.30 7.38 -24.94
C VAL A 3 -12.54 6.71 -26.10
N VAL A 4 -12.48 5.38 -26.09
CA VAL A 4 -11.86 4.60 -27.16
C VAL A 4 -12.92 4.24 -28.18
N SER A 5 -12.76 4.76 -29.40
CA SER A 5 -13.42 4.26 -30.61
C SER A 5 -12.31 3.93 -31.62
N ALA A 6 -12.33 2.69 -32.15
CA ALA A 6 -11.53 2.21 -33.29
C ALA A 6 -9.99 2.15 -33.16
N GLY A 7 -9.46 1.70 -32.01
CA GLY A 7 -8.15 1.02 -31.95
C GLY A 7 -6.87 1.86 -32.15
N ALA A 8 -6.94 3.17 -32.31
CA ALA A 8 -5.77 4.07 -32.26
C ALA A 8 -5.63 4.72 -30.87
N THR A 9 -4.42 4.73 -30.31
CA THR A 9 -4.09 5.45 -29.07
C THR A 9 -4.27 6.95 -29.29
N GLN A 10 -5.25 7.56 -28.61
CA GLN A 10 -5.55 8.99 -28.77
C GLN A 10 -4.88 9.87 -27.71
N SER A 11 -4.54 9.31 -26.56
CA SER A 11 -3.85 10.00 -25.47
C SER A 11 -2.94 9.02 -24.73
N SER A 12 -1.77 9.50 -24.33
CA SER A 12 -0.88 8.80 -23.39
C SER A 12 -0.63 9.72 -22.22
N THR A 13 -0.73 9.20 -21.01
CA THR A 13 -0.33 9.91 -19.80
C THR A 13 1.14 9.63 -19.50
N GLY A 14 1.82 10.62 -18.93
CA GLY A 14 3.18 10.50 -18.43
C GLY A 14 3.21 10.83 -16.94
N PRO A 15 4.17 10.26 -16.18
CA PRO A 15 4.35 10.62 -14.78
C PRO A 15 4.79 12.08 -14.67
N ALA A 16 4.15 12.83 -13.75
CA ALA A 16 4.53 14.18 -13.40
C ALA A 16 4.68 14.29 -11.88
N THR A 17 5.86 14.71 -11.42
CA THR A 17 6.10 14.95 -9.99
C THR A 17 5.40 16.23 -9.57
N LEU A 18 4.44 16.12 -8.64
CA LEU A 18 3.75 17.29 -8.09
C LEU A 18 4.58 18.02 -7.05
N VAL A 19 5.19 17.27 -6.11
CA VAL A 19 5.96 17.83 -4.99
C VAL A 19 6.90 16.77 -4.40
N SER A 20 7.98 17.22 -3.75
CA SER A 20 8.83 16.40 -2.88
C SER A 20 8.57 16.78 -1.42
N PRO A 21 7.63 16.10 -0.73
CA PRO A 21 7.13 16.56 0.58
C PRO A 21 8.16 16.39 1.71
N VAL A 22 9.16 15.54 1.53
CA VAL A 22 10.23 15.26 2.49
C VAL A 22 11.55 15.01 1.76
N SER A 23 12.67 15.07 2.48
CA SER A 23 13.98 14.69 1.94
C SER A 23 14.09 13.17 1.71
N PRO A 24 14.97 12.72 0.79
CA PRO A 24 15.25 11.30 0.60
C PRO A 24 15.67 10.59 1.89
N ASP A 25 16.48 11.23 2.73
CA ASP A 25 16.91 10.68 4.03
C ASP A 25 15.74 10.48 4.99
N THR A 26 14.79 11.43 5.01
CA THR A 26 13.58 11.32 5.83
C THR A 26 12.72 10.17 5.32
N ALA A 27 12.53 10.08 4.01
CA ALA A 27 11.79 8.98 3.39
C ALA A 27 12.42 7.63 3.74
N ALA A 28 13.74 7.48 3.61
CA ALA A 28 14.45 6.25 3.95
C ALA A 28 14.29 5.84 5.42
N LYS A 29 14.29 6.80 6.35
CA LYS A 29 14.03 6.55 7.77
C LYS A 29 12.60 6.07 8.00
N VAL A 30 11.61 6.72 7.36
CA VAL A 30 10.20 6.32 7.44
C VAL A 30 10.00 4.93 6.86
N THR A 31 10.61 4.60 5.72
CA THR A 31 10.59 3.25 5.13
C THR A 31 11.08 2.21 6.13
N LYS A 32 12.23 2.43 6.79
CA LYS A 32 12.74 1.52 7.82
C LYS A 32 11.76 1.32 8.98
N MET A 33 11.11 2.39 9.43
CA MET A 33 10.08 2.31 10.48
C MET A 33 8.84 1.53 10.01
N MET A 34 8.41 1.72 8.76
CA MET A 34 7.29 0.99 8.16
C MET A 34 7.61 -0.49 7.94
N VAL A 35 8.84 -0.84 7.58
CA VAL A 35 9.31 -2.23 7.53
C VAL A 35 9.24 -2.85 8.93
N ALA A 36 9.71 -2.15 9.96
CA ALA A 36 9.63 -2.63 11.35
C ALA A 36 8.19 -2.92 11.81
N VAL A 37 7.21 -2.12 11.38
CA VAL A 37 5.78 -2.36 11.68
C VAL A 37 5.31 -3.69 11.10
N VAL A 38 5.79 -4.07 9.91
CA VAL A 38 5.43 -5.33 9.26
C VAL A 38 6.26 -6.49 9.82
N GLU A 39 7.53 -6.28 10.15
CA GLU A 39 8.36 -7.36 10.69
C GLU A 39 7.95 -7.81 12.09
N ARG A 40 7.61 -6.85 12.96
CA ARG A 40 7.47 -7.10 14.40
C ARG A 40 6.40 -6.26 15.09
N GLY A 41 5.51 -5.63 14.33
CA GLY A 41 4.49 -4.73 14.84
C GLY A 41 3.08 -5.13 14.44
N THR A 42 2.18 -4.15 14.40
CA THR A 42 0.77 -4.37 14.04
C THR A 42 0.56 -4.75 12.57
N GLY A 43 1.58 -4.59 11.73
CA GLY A 43 1.53 -4.93 10.31
C GLY A 43 1.96 -6.35 9.98
N THR A 44 2.35 -7.18 10.96
CA THR A 44 2.81 -8.57 10.74
C THR A 44 1.96 -9.41 9.78
N PRO A 45 0.62 -9.31 9.77
CA PRO A 45 -0.18 -10.05 8.80
C PRO A 45 0.06 -9.69 7.32
N ALA A 46 0.76 -8.57 7.06
CA ALA A 46 1.16 -8.13 5.72
C ALA A 46 2.49 -8.73 5.21
N GLN A 47 3.19 -9.54 6.01
CA GLN A 47 4.48 -10.12 5.64
C GLN A 47 4.39 -11.00 4.38
N LEU A 48 5.45 -10.94 3.56
CA LEU A 48 5.66 -11.81 2.41
C LEU A 48 7.02 -12.52 2.53
N PRO A 49 7.12 -13.80 2.13
CA PRO A 49 8.40 -14.47 2.03
C PRO A 49 9.32 -13.73 1.04
N HIS A 50 10.57 -13.50 1.43
CA HIS A 50 11.64 -12.93 0.59
C HIS A 50 11.38 -11.52 0.01
N VAL A 51 10.30 -10.86 0.41
CA VAL A 51 9.95 -9.50 -0.02
C VAL A 51 9.80 -8.62 1.20
N ALA A 52 10.67 -7.62 1.34
CA ALA A 52 10.53 -6.60 2.38
C ALA A 52 9.31 -5.73 2.08
N VAL A 53 8.31 -5.76 2.96
CA VAL A 53 7.09 -4.95 2.85
C VAL A 53 7.17 -3.80 3.87
N ALA A 54 7.10 -2.57 3.38
CA ALA A 54 6.93 -1.40 4.23
C ALA A 54 5.44 -1.09 4.35
N GLY A 55 4.89 -1.06 5.57
CA GLY A 55 3.48 -0.77 5.75
C GLY A 55 3.12 -0.13 7.09
N LYS A 56 1.92 0.44 7.17
CA LYS A 56 1.38 0.99 8.41
C LYS A 56 -0.11 0.74 8.54
N THR A 57 -0.50 0.26 9.72
CA THR A 57 -1.90 0.08 10.11
C THR A 57 -2.56 1.38 10.55
N GLY A 58 -3.85 1.50 10.28
CA GLY A 58 -4.77 2.46 10.87
C GLY A 58 -6.08 1.80 11.31
N THR A 59 -6.77 2.42 12.26
CA THR A 59 -8.14 2.05 12.68
C THR A 59 -8.89 3.36 12.88
N ALA A 60 -9.95 3.58 12.11
CA ALA A 60 -10.74 4.80 12.17
C ALA A 60 -12.09 4.52 12.84
N THR A 61 -12.35 5.10 14.00
CA THR A 61 -13.61 4.90 14.73
C THR A 61 -14.80 5.40 13.92
N ASN A 62 -15.87 4.61 13.87
CA ASN A 62 -17.14 5.00 13.27
C ASN A 62 -18.19 5.22 14.37
N PRO A 63 -18.77 6.43 14.52
CA PRO A 63 -19.83 6.68 15.50
C PRO A 63 -21.10 5.85 15.29
N ARG A 64 -21.32 5.30 14.10
CA ARG A 64 -22.55 4.58 13.71
C ARG A 64 -22.32 3.08 13.51
N GLY A 65 -21.18 2.53 13.92
CA GLY A 65 -20.87 1.13 13.69
C GLY A 65 -19.48 0.73 14.17
N ARG A 66 -18.95 -0.35 13.61
CA ARG A 66 -17.57 -0.78 13.88
C ARG A 66 -16.60 0.16 13.19
N SER A 67 -15.38 0.28 13.72
CA SER A 67 -14.30 1.05 13.09
C SER A 67 -14.00 0.58 11.66
N HIS A 68 -13.42 1.44 10.84
CA HIS A 68 -12.86 1.09 9.54
C HIS A 68 -11.41 0.62 9.72
N ALA A 69 -11.05 -0.45 9.03
CA ALA A 69 -9.70 -0.99 9.00
C ALA A 69 -8.91 -0.35 7.86
N TRP A 70 -7.72 0.19 8.16
CA TRP A 70 -6.85 0.84 7.18
C TRP A 70 -5.48 0.19 7.14
N PHE A 71 -4.91 0.08 5.94
CA PHE A 71 -3.51 -0.27 5.76
C PHE A 71 -2.94 0.39 4.51
N VAL A 72 -1.81 1.05 4.64
CA VAL A 72 -1.02 1.56 3.50
C VAL A 72 0.29 0.80 3.45
N ALA A 73 0.73 0.43 2.26
CA ALA A 73 1.99 -0.29 2.08
C ALA A 73 2.60 -0.14 0.70
N PHE A 74 3.88 -0.42 0.60
CA PHE A 74 4.59 -0.56 -0.66
C PHE A 74 5.67 -1.66 -0.55
N ALA A 75 6.01 -2.25 -1.68
CA ALA A 75 6.98 -3.32 -1.77
C ALA A 75 7.62 -3.45 -3.16
N PRO A 76 8.83 -4.03 -3.27
CA PRO A 76 9.80 -4.22 -2.18
C PRO A 76 10.22 -2.89 -1.53
N ALA A 77 10.57 -2.87 -0.24
CA ALA A 77 10.80 -1.63 0.49
C ALA A 77 11.99 -0.80 -0.05
N GLU A 78 13.05 -1.47 -0.52
CA GLU A 78 14.28 -0.83 -1.01
C GLU A 78 14.13 -0.31 -2.45
N ASN A 79 13.35 -1.00 -3.28
CA ASN A 79 13.05 -0.60 -4.65
C ASN A 79 11.56 -0.80 -4.94
N PRO A 80 10.69 0.12 -4.47
CA PRO A 80 9.24 -0.06 -4.54
C PRO A 80 8.74 -0.18 -5.97
N ARG A 81 8.00 -1.26 -6.23
CA ARG A 81 7.36 -1.55 -7.53
C ARG A 81 5.85 -1.38 -7.49
N VAL A 82 5.25 -1.57 -6.31
CA VAL A 82 3.82 -1.42 -6.06
C VAL A 82 3.58 -0.67 -4.75
N ALA A 83 2.56 0.18 -4.73
CA ALA A 83 2.03 0.84 -3.54
C ALA A 83 0.52 0.65 -3.48
N VAL A 84 -0.03 0.42 -2.28
CA VAL A 84 -1.44 0.13 -2.03
C VAL A 84 -1.96 0.93 -0.83
N ALA A 85 -3.25 1.26 -0.88
CA ALA A 85 -4.02 1.78 0.24
C ALA A 85 -5.32 0.99 0.33
N ILE A 86 -5.50 0.26 1.43
CA ILE A 86 -6.67 -0.60 1.67
C ILE A 86 -7.49 0.00 2.80
N VAL A 87 -8.78 0.18 2.53
CA VAL A 87 -9.80 0.53 3.51
C VAL A 87 -10.89 -0.51 3.47
N VAL A 88 -11.20 -1.10 4.62
CA VAL A 88 -12.34 -2.00 4.79
C VAL A 88 -13.27 -1.39 5.83
N GLU A 89 -14.51 -1.14 5.43
CA GLU A 89 -15.44 -0.39 6.26
C GLU A 89 -16.16 -1.27 7.28
N ASN A 90 -16.38 -0.74 8.49
CA ASN A 90 -17.21 -1.39 9.50
C ASN A 90 -16.75 -2.79 9.93
N VAL A 91 -15.45 -3.06 9.88
CA VAL A 91 -14.87 -4.36 10.26
C VAL A 91 -13.93 -4.31 11.46
N GLY A 92 -13.56 -3.13 11.96
CA GLY A 92 -12.68 -2.98 13.12
C GLY A 92 -11.24 -2.63 12.72
N TYR A 93 -10.29 -3.49 13.07
CA TYR A 93 -8.87 -3.13 13.12
C TYR A 93 -8.10 -3.38 11.81
N GLY A 94 -7.23 -2.44 11.45
CA GLY A 94 -6.34 -2.53 10.27
C GLY A 94 -5.50 -3.81 10.21
N ALA A 95 -4.95 -4.23 11.36
CA ALA A 95 -4.13 -5.44 11.45
C ALA A 95 -4.91 -6.72 11.09
N THR A 96 -6.18 -6.80 11.50
CA THR A 96 -6.99 -8.00 11.32
C THR A 96 -7.52 -8.14 9.90
N TYR A 97 -7.92 -7.04 9.26
CA TYR A 97 -8.63 -7.09 7.97
C TYR A 97 -7.83 -6.49 6.81
N ALA A 98 -7.29 -5.28 6.98
CA ALA A 98 -6.66 -4.56 5.86
C ALA A 98 -5.23 -5.06 5.55
N ALA A 99 -4.44 -5.42 6.56
CA ALA A 99 -3.07 -5.90 6.37
C ALA A 99 -2.98 -7.23 5.58
N PRO A 100 -3.79 -8.27 5.86
CA PRO A 100 -3.81 -9.50 5.05
C PRO A 100 -4.25 -9.25 3.59
N ILE A 101 -5.21 -8.34 3.37
CA ILE A 101 -5.65 -8.00 2.02
C ILE A 101 -4.50 -7.32 1.25
N ALA A 102 -3.80 -6.39 1.89
CA ALA A 102 -2.64 -5.73 1.28
C ALA A 102 -1.54 -6.74 0.91
N ARG A 103 -1.28 -7.74 1.76
CA ARG A 103 -0.34 -8.84 1.45
C ARG A 103 -0.69 -9.52 0.13
N ASP A 104 -1.96 -9.89 -0.03
CA ASP A 104 -2.41 -10.68 -1.17
C ASP A 104 -2.40 -9.83 -2.45
N VAL A 105 -2.81 -8.56 -2.38
CA VAL A 105 -2.70 -7.62 -3.50
C VAL A 105 -1.24 -7.41 -3.92
N ILE A 106 -0.35 -7.15 -2.96
CA ILE A 106 1.08 -6.93 -3.24
C ILE A 106 1.69 -8.20 -3.85
N ARG A 107 1.37 -9.38 -3.31
CA ARG A 107 1.85 -10.66 -3.84
C ARG A 107 1.49 -10.82 -5.31
N THR A 108 0.21 -10.62 -5.63
CA THR A 108 -0.27 -10.75 -7.01
C THR A 108 0.41 -9.73 -7.92
N ALA A 109 0.44 -8.46 -7.52
CA ALA A 109 1.05 -7.40 -8.32
C ALA A 109 2.56 -7.60 -8.60
N LEU A 110 3.28 -8.25 -7.69
CA LEU A 110 4.69 -8.60 -7.88
C LEU A 110 4.91 -9.90 -8.65
N SER A 111 3.92 -10.80 -8.67
CA SER A 111 3.98 -12.08 -9.41
C SER A 111 3.73 -11.88 -10.91
N ASP A 112 2.87 -10.92 -11.27
CA ASP A 112 2.56 -10.60 -12.68
C ASP A 112 3.70 -9.86 -13.42
N GLY A 113 4.87 -9.72 -12.79
CA GLY A 113 6.07 -9.08 -13.33
C GLY A 113 7.20 -10.03 -13.74
N THR A 114 6.96 -11.35 -13.69
CA THR A 114 7.85 -12.45 -14.13
C THR A 114 7.11 -13.38 -15.07
#